data_AF-A0A964K2H8-F1
#
_entry.id   AF-A0A964K2H8-F1
#
_cell.length_a   1.000
_cell.length_b   1.000
_cell.length_c   1.000
_cell.angle_alpha   90.00
_cell.angle_beta   90.00
_cell.angle_gamma   90.00
#
_symmetry.space_group_name_H-M   'P 1'
#
loop_
_entity.id
_entity.type
_entity.pdbx_description
1 polymer ?
#
loop_
_entity_poly.entity_id
_entity_poly.type
_entity_poly.pdbx_seq_one_letter_code
_entity_poly.pdbx_strand_id
1 'polypeptide(L)' 'DSKYDYVAATGAGLDFIFLSDWTEVPDWQAYCEIHKIKVLANIAQLMNE' A
#
# COMPACT_ATOMS: atom_id res chain seq x y z
N ASP A 1 5.62 -1.97 -9.28
CA ASP A 1 6.37 -2.21 -8.03
C ASP A 1 5.73 -1.29 -7.03
N SER A 2 5.09 -1.84 -6.00
CA SER A 2 4.24 -1.07 -5.09
C SER A 2 4.97 0.10 -4.42
N LYS A 3 6.30 0.07 -4.29
CA LYS A 3 7.09 1.22 -3.76
C LYS A 3 7.11 2.38 -4.77
N TYR A 4 7.30 2.07 -6.06
CA TYR A 4 7.25 3.09 -7.10
C TYR A 4 5.82 3.62 -7.30
N ASP A 5 4.83 2.73 -7.21
CA ASP A 5 3.41 3.10 -7.32
C ASP A 5 3.01 4.07 -6.19
N TYR A 6 3.50 3.86 -4.96
CA TYR A 6 3.33 4.78 -3.84
C TYR A 6 3.95 6.16 -4.10
N VAL A 7 5.20 6.21 -4.59
CA VAL A 7 5.89 7.48 -4.90
C VAL A 7 5.15 8.26 -5.99
N ALA A 8 4.70 7.57 -7.04
CA ALA A 8 3.94 8.19 -8.13
C ALA A 8 2.57 8.72 -7.67
N ALA A 9 1.80 7.92 -6.92
CA ALA A 9 0.51 8.34 -6.36
C ALA A 9 0.67 9.55 -5.44
N THR A 10 1.64 9.51 -4.53
CA THR A 10 1.94 10.60 -3.60
C THR A 10 2.35 11.88 -4.35
N GLY A 11 3.20 11.76 -5.37
CA GLY A 11 3.62 12.90 -6.20
C GLY A 11 2.47 13.53 -7.00
N ALA A 12 1.44 12.75 -7.32
CA ALA A 12 0.23 13.21 -7.99
C ALA A 12 -0.87 13.71 -7.04
N GLY A 13 -0.67 13.62 -5.71
CA GLY A 13 -1.67 14.01 -4.71
C GLY A 13 -2.83 13.02 -4.57
N LEU A 14 -2.60 11.75 -4.92
CA LEU A 14 -3.59 10.68 -4.79
C LEU A 14 -3.39 9.91 -3.50
N ASP A 15 -4.48 9.37 -2.95
CA ASP A 15 -4.43 8.43 -1.83
C ASP A 15 -3.82 7.08 -2.27
N PHE A 16 -3.24 6.37 -1.31
CA PHE A 16 -2.61 5.07 -1.56
C PHE A 16 -2.90 4.07 -0.43
N ILE A 17 -3.32 2.87 -0.79
CA ILE A 17 -3.52 1.72 0.11
C ILE A 17 -2.72 0.55 -0.46
N PHE A 18 -1.96 -0.12 0.41
CA PHE A 18 -1.20 -1.31 0.06
C PHE A 18 -2.04 -2.57 0.30
N LEU A 19 -2.12 -3.46 -0.70
CA LEU A 19 -2.82 -4.76 -0.60
C LEU A 19 -1.82 -5.90 -0.42
N SER A 20 -1.87 -6.60 0.72
CA SER A 20 -0.83 -7.56 1.11
C SER A 20 -1.03 -9.00 0.63
N ASP A 21 -2.25 -9.46 0.32
CA ASP A 21 -2.52 -10.89 0.03
C ASP A 21 -1.81 -11.42 -1.23
N TRP A 22 -1.38 -10.53 -2.12
CA TRP A 22 -0.80 -10.88 -3.42
C TRP A 22 0.64 -10.38 -3.59
N THR A 23 1.27 -9.88 -2.52
CA THR A 23 2.58 -9.24 -2.63
C THR A 23 3.73 -10.22 -2.47
N GLU A 24 4.66 -10.19 -3.42
CA GLU A 24 5.97 -10.84 -3.33
C GLU A 24 7.07 -9.85 -2.92
N VAL A 25 6.70 -8.59 -2.62
CA VAL A 25 7.67 -7.53 -2.31
C VAL A 25 8.29 -7.80 -0.94
N PRO A 26 9.61 -8.07 -0.83
CA PRO A 26 10.23 -8.26 0.47
C PRO A 26 10.22 -6.96 1.28
N ASP A 27 10.13 -7.11 2.61
CA ASP A 27 10.14 -6.03 3.60
C ASP A 27 9.06 -4.96 3.39
N TRP A 28 7.95 -5.33 2.74
CA TRP A 28 6.84 -4.40 2.49
C TRP A 28 6.25 -3.85 3.80
N GLN A 29 6.27 -4.64 4.87
CA GLN A 29 5.76 -4.24 6.19
C GLN A 29 6.53 -3.03 6.73
N ALA A 30 7.86 -3.13 6.76
CA ALA A 30 8.72 -2.04 7.24
C ALA A 30 8.58 -0.79 6.36
N TYR A 31 8.48 -0.99 5.03
CA TYR A 31 8.25 0.11 4.11
C TYR A 31 6.91 0.82 4.38
N CYS A 32 5.83 0.06 4.55
CA CYS A 32 4.51 0.61 4.84
C CYS A 32 4.48 1.32 6.20
N GLU A 33 5.16 0.78 7.21
CA GLU A 33 5.25 1.41 8.53
C GLU A 33 5.98 2.76 8.48
N ILE A 34 7.17 2.81 7.86
CA ILE A 34 7.97 4.03 7.71
C ILE A 34 7.18 5.13 6.99
N HIS A 35 6.45 4.76 5.94
CA HIS A 35 5.68 5.69 5.12
C HIS A 35 4.25 5.90 5.62
N LYS A 36 3.86 5.27 6.74
CA LYS A 36 2.49 5.31 7.30
C LYS A 36 1.42 4.94 6.26
N ILE A 37 1.73 3.98 5.40
CA ILE A 37 0.83 3.48 4.38
C ILE A 37 -0.21 2.58 5.03
N LYS A 38 -1.48 2.81 4.70
CA LYS A 38 -2.57 1.94 5.11
C LYS A 38 -2.45 0.60 4.39
N VAL A 39 -2.53 -0.48 5.16
CA VAL A 39 -2.43 -1.85 4.65
C VAL A 39 -3.76 -2.54 4.82
N LEU A 40 -4.24 -3.17 3.75
CA LEU A 40 -5.34 -4.12 3.78
C LEU A 40 -4.86 -5.44 3.16
N ALA A 41 -5.47 -6.54 3.54
CA ALA A 41 -5.26 -7.85 2.94
C ALA A 41 -5.64 -7.81 1.44
N ASN A 42 -6.83 -7.32 1.15
CA ASN A 42 -7.40 -7.27 -0.19
C ASN A 42 -8.50 -6.19 -0.28
N ILE A 43 -9.03 -5.98 -1.50
CA ILE A 43 -10.02 -4.93 -1.76
C ILE A 43 -11.35 -5.11 -1.00
N ALA A 44 -11.72 -6.34 -0.63
CA ALA A 44 -12.98 -6.57 0.09
C ALA A 44 -12.97 -5.94 1.48
N GLN A 45 -11.80 -5.78 2.11
CA GLN A 45 -11.70 -5.09 3.40
C GLN A 45 -12.04 -3.61 3.32
N LEU A 46 -11.89 -2.98 2.15
CA LEU A 46 -12.26 -1.58 1.94
C LEU A 46 -13.78 -1.35 2.03
N MET A 47 -14.58 -2.39 1.76
CA MET A 47 -16.04 -2.31 1.79
C MET A 47 -16.61 -2.41 3.22
N ASN A 48 -15.77 -2.70 4.22
CA ASN A 48 -16.16 -2.93 5.62
C ASN A 48 -15.52 -1.91 6.58
N GLU A 49 -15.07 -0.77 6.07
CA GLU A 49 -14.58 0.36 6.86
C GLU A 49 -15.70 1.34 7.22
#